data_AF-I4EIA6-F1
#
_entry.id   AF-I4EIA6-F1
#
_cell.length_a   1.000
_cell.length_b   1.000
_cell.length_c   1.000
_cell.angle_alpha   90.00
_cell.angle_beta   90.00
_cell.angle_gamma   90.00
#
_symmetry.space_group_name_H-M   'P 1'
#
loop_
_entity.id
_entity.type
_entity.pdbx_description
1 polymer ?
#
loop_
_entity_poly.entity_id
_entity_poly.type
_entity_poly.pdbx_seq_one_letter_code
_entity_poly.pdbx_strand_id
1 'polypeptide(L)'
;MVEIARNINGRGEVLIPGSPVSRFLFRNTAASWLWLLVRVWVGWKWLSAGWGKLNNPAWMDGSGQAITSFWQRAVAIPESPARPPITYGWYRGFLQFLIDTGSGEWFSYVIVFGELAVGLGLILGVFVGLAAAGGLTMNLSYMLAGSASTNPVLAILAILLILAWRNAGYLGLDRYLLPALGTPWWRPRRTRSRAVENSVNESRVAGAAGSTGEPR
;
A
#
# COMPACT_ATOMS: atom_id res chain seq x y z
N MET A 1 -22.45 -8.57 27.66
CA MET A 1 -21.43 -9.64 27.65
C MET A 1 -21.47 -10.28 26.27
N VAL A 2 -20.55 -9.95 25.37
CA VAL A 2 -20.47 -10.57 24.04
C VAL A 2 -19.68 -11.87 24.19
N GLU A 3 -20.29 -12.99 23.87
CA GLU A 3 -19.64 -14.30 23.93
C GLU A 3 -18.67 -14.44 22.75
N ILE A 4 -17.39 -14.14 23.01
CA ILE A 4 -16.32 -14.33 22.04
C ILE A 4 -16.08 -15.83 21.94
N ALA A 5 -16.69 -16.48 20.93
CA ALA A 5 -16.37 -17.85 20.56
C ALA A 5 -14.86 -17.96 20.29
N ARG A 6 -14.11 -18.53 21.22
CA ARG A 6 -12.67 -18.73 21.09
C ARG A 6 -12.46 -19.84 20.05
N ASN A 7 -12.16 -19.46 18.81
CA ASN A 7 -11.62 -20.40 17.85
C ASN A 7 -10.14 -20.61 18.21
N ILE A 8 -9.86 -21.66 18.98
CA ILE A 8 -8.51 -22.02 19.39
C ILE A 8 -7.89 -22.82 18.24
N ASN A 9 -6.82 -22.31 17.62
CA ASN A 9 -6.08 -23.08 16.62
C ASN A 9 -5.37 -24.27 17.31
N GLY A 10 -4.93 -25.29 16.56
CA GLY A 10 -4.21 -26.46 17.08
C GLY A 10 -2.89 -26.16 17.83
N ARG A 11 -2.52 -24.88 17.98
CA ARG A 11 -1.38 -24.37 18.76
C ARG A 11 -1.78 -23.60 20.03
N GLY A 12 -3.07 -23.57 20.39
CA GLY A 12 -3.55 -22.83 21.58
C GLY A 12 -3.79 -21.33 21.36
N GLU A 13 -3.66 -20.83 20.12
CA GLU A 13 -3.86 -19.42 19.81
C GLU A 13 -5.35 -19.07 19.70
N VAL A 14 -5.78 -17.99 20.36
CA VAL A 14 -7.14 -17.46 20.27
C VAL A 14 -7.28 -16.64 18.99
N LEU A 15 -8.00 -17.16 18.00
CA LEU A 15 -8.32 -16.45 16.77
C LEU A 15 -9.56 -15.58 16.98
N ILE A 16 -9.38 -14.26 16.98
CA ILE A 16 -10.49 -13.30 16.98
C ILE A 16 -10.99 -13.15 15.54
N PRO A 17 -12.23 -13.58 15.20
CA PRO A 17 -12.75 -13.45 13.85
C PRO A 17 -12.86 -11.96 13.45
N GLY A 18 -12.32 -11.60 12.29
CA GLY A 18 -12.39 -10.23 11.79
C GLY A 18 -13.83 -9.76 11.54
N SER A 19 -14.10 -8.48 11.83
CA SER A 19 -15.42 -7.88 11.62
C SER A 19 -15.92 -8.07 10.17
N PRO A 20 -17.24 -8.20 9.94
CA PRO A 20 -17.79 -8.35 8.58
C PRO A 20 -17.34 -7.24 7.62
N VAL A 21 -17.25 -6.01 8.12
CA VAL A 21 -16.81 -4.83 7.35
C VAL A 21 -15.34 -4.95 6.92
N SER A 22 -14.44 -5.37 7.82
CA SER A 22 -13.03 -5.57 7.49
C SER A 22 -12.85 -6.69 6.45
N ARG A 23 -13.62 -7.78 6.58
CA ARG A 23 -13.63 -8.85 5.58
C ARG A 23 -14.12 -8.36 4.21
N PHE A 24 -15.15 -7.54 4.17
CA PHE A 24 -15.66 -6.97 2.93
C PHE A 24 -14.63 -6.03 2.28
N LEU A 25 -14.12 -5.04 3.00
CA LEU A 25 -13.24 -4.01 2.43
C LEU A 25 -11.88 -4.56 1.98
N PHE A 26 -11.29 -5.48 2.74
CA PHE A 26 -9.91 -5.92 2.51
C PHE A 26 -9.79 -7.31 1.89
N ARG A 27 -10.87 -8.12 1.86
CA ARG A 27 -10.83 -9.51 1.37
C ARG A 27 -11.87 -9.84 0.31
N ASN A 28 -12.78 -8.92 -0.04
CA ASN A 28 -13.76 -9.14 -1.11
C ASN A 28 -13.35 -8.43 -2.40
N THR A 29 -13.28 -9.18 -3.50
CA THR A 29 -13.01 -8.67 -4.84
C THR A 29 -14.03 -7.64 -5.32
N ALA A 30 -15.26 -7.63 -4.82
CA ALA A 30 -16.22 -6.57 -5.14
C ALA A 30 -15.74 -5.18 -4.67
N ALA A 31 -15.05 -5.12 -3.52
CA ALA A 31 -14.50 -3.87 -2.99
C ALA A 31 -13.29 -3.36 -3.80
N SER A 32 -12.74 -4.15 -4.73
CA SER A 32 -11.66 -3.68 -5.61
C SER A 32 -12.08 -2.51 -6.50
N TRP A 33 -13.36 -2.42 -6.90
CA TRP A 33 -13.90 -1.27 -7.63
C TRP A 33 -13.91 0.02 -6.81
N LEU A 34 -14.27 -0.09 -5.51
CA LEU A 34 -14.18 1.04 -4.59
C LEU A 34 -12.72 1.50 -4.45
N TRP A 35 -11.80 0.55 -4.28
CA TRP A 35 -10.37 0.88 -4.18
C TRP A 35 -9.80 1.45 -5.48
N LEU A 36 -10.31 1.04 -6.65
CA LEU A 36 -9.92 1.62 -7.93
C LEU A 36 -10.27 3.11 -7.99
N LEU A 37 -11.47 3.49 -7.59
CA LEU A 37 -11.88 4.90 -7.53
C LEU A 37 -10.99 5.71 -6.58
N VAL A 38 -10.75 5.18 -5.38
CA VAL A 38 -9.85 5.82 -4.40
C VAL A 38 -8.44 5.95 -4.97
N ARG A 39 -7.91 4.90 -5.62
CA ARG A 39 -6.59 4.90 -6.23
C ARG A 39 -6.45 5.94 -7.32
N VAL A 40 -7.42 6.02 -8.23
CA VAL A 40 -7.42 7.00 -9.32
C VAL A 40 -7.49 8.41 -8.75
N TRP A 41 -8.32 8.66 -7.75
CA TRP A 41 -8.42 9.98 -7.14
C TRP A 41 -7.14 10.40 -6.38
N VAL A 42 -6.60 9.52 -5.52
CA VAL A 42 -5.35 9.79 -4.78
C VAL A 42 -4.19 9.93 -5.77
N GLY A 43 -4.09 9.02 -6.73
CA GLY A 43 -3.06 9.05 -7.76
C GLY A 43 -3.14 10.29 -8.64
N TRP A 44 -4.34 10.74 -9.01
CA TRP A 44 -4.55 11.98 -9.75
C TRP A 44 -4.05 13.21 -8.98
N LYS A 45 -4.28 13.27 -7.66
CA LYS A 45 -3.76 14.36 -6.82
C LYS A 45 -2.23 14.41 -6.82
N TRP A 46 -1.57 13.25 -6.67
CA TRP A 46 -0.12 13.16 -6.73
C TRP A 46 0.42 13.49 -8.12
N LEU A 47 -0.21 12.95 -9.17
CA LEU A 47 0.20 13.20 -10.55
C LEU A 47 0.06 14.67 -10.91
N SER A 48 -1.06 15.31 -10.53
CA SER A 48 -1.27 16.74 -10.78
C SER A 48 -0.26 17.62 -10.06
N ALA A 49 0.08 17.29 -8.81
CA ALA A 49 1.09 18.01 -8.03
C ALA A 49 2.49 17.86 -8.63
N GLY A 50 2.90 16.61 -8.93
CA GLY A 50 4.18 16.32 -9.57
C GLY A 50 4.28 16.94 -10.97
N TRP A 51 3.20 16.93 -11.75
CA TRP A 51 3.15 17.55 -13.08
C TRP A 51 3.31 19.06 -13.00
N GLY A 52 2.69 19.71 -12.02
CA GLY A 52 2.87 21.14 -11.77
C GLY A 52 4.31 21.49 -11.44
N LYS A 53 5.01 20.64 -10.68
CA LYS A 53 6.44 20.85 -10.36
C LYS A 53 7.36 20.54 -11.54
N LEU A 54 7.03 19.51 -12.32
CA LEU A 54 7.79 19.14 -13.53
C LEU A 54 7.81 20.29 -14.57
N ASN A 55 6.75 21.07 -14.65
CA ASN A 55 6.66 22.22 -15.56
C ASN A 55 7.10 23.55 -14.91
N ASN A 56 7.62 23.51 -13.68
CA ASN A 56 8.07 24.70 -12.98
C ASN A 56 9.61 24.76 -12.98
N PRO A 57 10.22 25.77 -13.63
CA PRO A 57 11.68 25.91 -13.67
C PRO A 57 12.33 25.91 -12.28
N ALA A 58 11.70 26.48 -11.26
CA ALA A 58 12.26 26.52 -9.90
C ALA A 58 12.43 25.13 -9.25
N TRP A 59 11.83 24.08 -9.81
CA TRP A 59 12.03 22.68 -9.43
C TRP A 59 12.97 21.92 -10.36
N MET A 60 13.10 22.33 -11.63
CA MET A 60 13.73 21.55 -12.70
C MET A 60 14.97 22.21 -13.32
N ASP A 61 15.34 23.43 -12.91
CA ASP A 61 16.53 24.16 -13.37
C ASP A 61 17.84 23.68 -12.72
N GLY A 62 17.77 22.69 -11.83
CA GLY A 62 18.91 22.13 -11.08
C GLY A 62 19.34 22.95 -9.87
N SER A 63 18.79 24.14 -9.66
CA SER A 63 19.13 24.99 -8.50
C SER A 63 18.48 24.52 -7.20
N GLY A 64 17.39 23.75 -7.29
CA GLY A 64 16.58 23.37 -6.12
C GLY A 64 15.94 24.57 -5.41
N GLN A 65 15.84 25.74 -6.06
CA GLN A 65 15.36 26.97 -5.44
C GLN A 65 13.97 26.83 -4.80
N ALA A 66 13.05 26.11 -5.45
CA ALA A 66 11.70 25.91 -4.91
C ALA A 66 11.71 25.15 -3.59
N ILE A 67 12.49 24.07 -3.50
CA ILE A 67 12.55 23.24 -2.29
C ILE A 67 13.37 23.90 -1.19
N THR A 68 14.51 24.52 -1.52
CA THR A 68 15.34 25.23 -0.55
C THR A 68 14.59 26.42 0.05
N SER A 69 13.87 27.20 -0.77
CA SER A 69 13.04 28.30 -0.25
C SER A 69 11.88 27.79 0.60
N PHE A 70 11.32 26.61 0.28
CA PHE A 70 10.31 25.97 1.11
C PHE A 70 10.87 25.56 2.48
N TRP A 71 12.05 24.94 2.52
CA TRP A 71 12.70 24.57 3.77
C TRP A 71 13.08 25.79 4.62
N GLN A 72 13.64 26.83 4.01
CA GLN A 72 13.98 28.08 4.70
C GLN A 72 12.76 28.72 5.37
N ARG A 73 11.61 28.74 4.67
CA ARG A 73 10.34 29.21 5.25
C ARG A 73 9.85 28.29 6.38
N ALA A 74 10.05 26.98 6.26
CA ALA A 74 9.61 26.01 7.27
C ALA A 74 10.43 26.08 8.58
N VAL A 75 11.75 26.29 8.48
CA VAL A 75 12.63 26.37 9.66
C VAL A 75 12.55 27.72 10.38
N ALA A 76 12.05 28.76 9.72
CA ALA A 76 11.94 30.10 10.26
C ALA A 76 11.18 30.11 11.61
N ILE A 77 11.69 30.90 12.56
CA ILE A 77 11.09 31.11 13.88
C ILE A 77 10.51 32.53 13.88
N PRO A 78 9.18 32.69 13.79
CA PRO A 78 8.56 34.01 13.83
C PRO A 78 8.71 34.63 15.22
N GLU A 79 8.69 35.96 15.28
CA GLU A 79 8.55 36.67 16.55
C GLU A 79 7.15 36.47 17.15
N SER A 80 7.07 36.51 18.48
CA SER A 80 5.80 36.40 19.22
C SER A 80 4.82 37.48 18.75
N PRO A 81 3.53 37.15 18.49
CA PRO A 81 2.78 35.96 18.91
C PRO A 81 2.72 34.83 17.88
N ALA A 82 3.45 34.92 16.76
CA ALA A 82 3.36 33.94 15.69
C ALA A 82 4.08 32.63 16.07
N ARG A 83 3.44 31.49 15.78
CA ARG A 83 3.99 30.16 16.12
C ARG A 83 4.88 29.64 14.99
N PRO A 84 6.02 29.00 15.32
CA PRO A 84 6.86 28.38 14.31
C PRO A 84 6.12 27.33 13.49
N PRO A 85 6.34 27.25 12.15
CA PRO A 85 5.69 26.26 11.29
C PRO A 85 5.98 24.82 11.71
N ILE A 86 7.23 24.55 12.12
CA ILE A 86 7.64 23.24 12.61
C ILE A 86 7.49 23.19 14.14
N THR A 87 6.60 22.34 14.64
CA THR A 87 6.47 22.14 16.09
C THR A 87 7.61 21.30 16.67
N TYR A 88 8.16 20.36 15.90
CA TYR A 88 9.15 19.39 16.38
C TYR A 88 10.60 19.82 16.11
N GLY A 89 11.37 20.07 17.17
CA GLY A 89 12.76 20.55 17.07
C GLY A 89 13.70 19.63 16.27
N TRP A 90 13.56 18.31 16.40
CA TRP A 90 14.37 17.34 15.64
C TRP A 90 14.16 17.44 14.13
N TYR A 91 12.91 17.68 13.69
CA TYR A 91 12.58 17.80 12.28
C TYR A 91 13.08 19.11 11.70
N ARG A 92 13.03 20.20 12.50
CA ARG A 92 13.69 21.46 12.14
C ARG A 92 15.19 21.26 11.95
N GLY A 93 15.86 20.57 12.88
CA GLY A 93 17.29 20.27 12.76
C GLY A 93 17.63 19.46 11.51
N PHE A 94 16.80 18.48 11.16
CA PHE A 94 16.92 17.72 9.91
C PHE A 94 16.78 18.62 8.67
N LEU A 95 15.77 19.49 8.61
CA LEU A 95 15.61 20.41 7.49
C LEU A 95 16.75 21.44 7.41
N GLN A 96 17.24 21.92 8.55
CA GLN A 96 18.41 22.79 8.60
C GLN A 96 19.66 22.10 8.05
N PHE A 97 19.90 20.84 8.44
CA PHE A 97 20.99 20.04 7.88
C PHE A 97 20.89 19.88 6.35
N LEU A 98 19.69 19.68 5.80
CA LEU A 98 19.51 19.60 4.34
C LEU A 98 19.79 20.94 3.63
N ILE A 99 19.45 22.07 4.27
CA ILE A 99 19.79 23.40 3.77
C ILE A 99 21.31 23.61 3.79
N ASP A 100 21.95 23.33 4.93
CA ASP A 100 23.38 23.58 5.14
C ASP A 100 24.27 22.72 4.24
N THR A 101 23.80 21.52 3.88
CA THR A 101 24.50 20.61 2.95
C THR A 101 24.22 20.90 1.48
N GLY A 102 23.37 21.87 1.15
CA GLY A 102 23.01 22.17 -0.23
C GLY A 102 22.22 21.04 -0.91
N SER A 103 21.54 20.18 -0.15
CA SER A 103 20.87 18.99 -0.69
C SER A 103 19.67 19.29 -1.61
N GLY A 104 19.24 20.56 -1.70
CA GLY A 104 18.07 20.96 -2.48
C GLY A 104 18.16 20.65 -3.98
N GLU A 105 19.35 20.71 -4.57
CA GLU A 105 19.58 20.52 -6.02
C GLU A 105 19.10 19.14 -6.49
N TRP A 106 19.55 18.08 -5.82
CA TRP A 106 19.17 16.71 -6.19
C TRP A 106 17.84 16.30 -5.56
N PHE A 107 17.52 16.79 -4.36
CA PHE A 107 16.29 16.42 -3.66
C PHE A 107 15.03 16.96 -4.37
N SER A 108 15.16 18.10 -5.07
CA SER A 108 14.10 18.63 -5.93
C SER A 108 13.62 17.59 -6.94
N TYR A 109 14.55 16.97 -7.69
CA TYR A 109 14.21 15.93 -8.66
C TYR A 109 13.59 14.70 -8.00
N VAL A 110 14.13 14.27 -6.85
CA VAL A 110 13.60 13.13 -6.09
C VAL A 110 12.14 13.36 -5.71
N ILE A 111 11.79 14.57 -5.26
CA ILE A 111 10.40 14.93 -4.96
C ILE A 111 9.55 14.87 -6.24
N VAL A 112 9.95 15.56 -7.32
CA VAL A 112 9.14 15.64 -8.54
C VAL A 112 8.88 14.25 -9.13
N PHE A 113 9.93 13.45 -9.31
CA PHE A 113 9.80 12.09 -9.84
C PHE A 113 9.11 11.16 -8.85
N GLY A 114 9.28 11.36 -7.54
CA GLY A 114 8.56 10.62 -6.51
C GLY A 114 7.05 10.84 -6.58
N GLU A 115 6.61 12.10 -6.72
CA GLU A 115 5.19 12.45 -6.85
C GLU A 115 4.57 11.88 -8.12
N LEU A 116 5.28 11.95 -9.24
CA LEU A 116 4.85 11.36 -10.50
C LEU A 116 4.79 9.83 -10.42
N ALA A 117 5.80 9.19 -9.84
CA ALA A 117 5.87 7.73 -9.68
C ALA A 117 4.75 7.22 -8.77
N VAL A 118 4.44 7.91 -7.68
CA VAL A 118 3.30 7.58 -6.81
C VAL A 118 1.98 7.76 -7.55
N GLY A 119 1.81 8.87 -8.28
CA GLY A 119 0.61 9.14 -9.06
C GLY A 119 0.35 8.06 -10.11
N LEU A 120 1.36 7.75 -10.94
CA LEU A 120 1.30 6.73 -11.97
C LEU A 120 1.14 5.32 -11.37
N GLY A 121 1.90 4.99 -10.32
CA GLY A 121 1.81 3.70 -9.65
C GLY A 121 0.41 3.43 -9.08
N LEU A 122 -0.22 4.44 -8.47
CA LEU A 122 -1.58 4.33 -7.96
C LEU A 122 -2.63 4.23 -9.08
N ILE A 123 -2.52 5.03 -10.14
CA ILE A 123 -3.49 5.00 -11.24
C ILE A 123 -3.39 3.68 -12.01
N LEU A 124 -2.20 3.30 -12.46
CA LEU A 124 -1.95 2.08 -13.23
C LEU A 124 -2.09 0.82 -12.38
N GLY A 125 -1.89 0.95 -11.06
CA GLY A 125 -1.98 -0.17 -10.13
C GLY A 125 -0.75 -1.03 -10.17
N VAL A 126 0.40 -0.37 -10.24
CA VAL A 126 1.73 -0.95 -10.19
C VAL A 126 2.32 -0.63 -8.83
N PHE A 127 2.65 -1.67 -8.06
CA PHE A 127 3.09 -1.64 -6.68
C PHE A 127 2.21 -0.74 -5.79
N VAL A 128 0.89 -0.95 -5.80
CA VAL A 128 -0.09 -0.06 -5.12
C VAL A 128 0.28 0.19 -3.66
N GLY A 129 0.69 -0.85 -2.92
CA GLY A 129 1.09 -0.72 -1.52
C GLY A 129 2.34 0.16 -1.34
N LEU A 130 3.34 0.01 -2.23
CA LEU A 130 4.57 0.80 -2.18
C LEU A 130 4.33 2.25 -2.63
N ALA A 131 3.54 2.45 -3.69
CA ALA A 131 3.16 3.78 -4.16
C ALA A 131 2.38 4.53 -3.09
N ALA A 132 1.41 3.88 -2.42
CA ALA A 132 0.68 4.46 -1.31
C ALA A 132 1.59 4.79 -0.12
N ALA A 133 2.55 3.92 0.21
CA ALA A 133 3.54 4.17 1.25
C ALA A 133 4.45 5.37 0.92
N GLY A 134 4.95 5.47 -0.30
CA GLY A 134 5.74 6.61 -0.76
C GLY A 134 4.96 7.92 -0.68
N GLY A 135 3.70 7.92 -1.14
CA GLY A 135 2.80 9.06 -1.02
C GLY A 135 2.55 9.44 0.44
N LEU A 136 2.33 8.47 1.33
CA LEU A 136 2.15 8.73 2.76
C LEU A 136 3.40 9.38 3.37
N THR A 137 4.59 8.87 3.09
CA THR A 137 5.85 9.41 3.60
C THR A 137 6.07 10.86 3.15
N MET A 138 5.84 11.16 1.87
CA MET A 138 5.95 12.54 1.37
C MET A 138 4.90 13.46 2.01
N ASN A 139 3.64 13.00 2.12
CA ASN A 139 2.58 13.79 2.75
C ASN A 139 2.92 14.09 4.21
N LEU A 140 3.30 13.09 5.00
CA LEU A 140 3.74 13.29 6.39
C LEU A 140 4.93 14.25 6.49
N SER A 141 5.91 14.18 5.59
CA SER A 141 7.02 15.15 5.55
C SER A 141 6.51 16.58 5.35
N TYR A 142 5.57 16.80 4.42
CA TYR A 142 4.97 18.12 4.20
C TYR A 142 4.12 18.61 5.39
N MET A 143 3.47 17.71 6.11
CA MET A 143 2.74 18.02 7.34
C MET A 143 3.68 18.47 8.45
N LEU A 144 4.79 17.76 8.64
CA LEU A 144 5.81 18.10 9.63
C LEU A 144 6.50 19.43 9.33
N ALA A 145 6.64 19.79 8.05
CA ALA A 145 7.17 21.08 7.60
C ALA A 145 6.19 22.26 7.80
N GLY A 146 4.95 22.00 8.25
CA GLY A 146 3.95 23.04 8.51
C GLY A 146 3.29 23.63 7.26
N SER A 147 3.29 22.91 6.13
CA SER A 147 2.73 23.44 4.88
C SER A 147 1.20 23.49 4.86
N ALA A 148 0.63 24.55 4.28
CA ALA A 148 -0.83 24.73 4.15
C ALA A 148 -1.51 23.75 3.16
N SER A 149 -0.74 23.00 2.36
CA SER A 149 -1.28 21.96 1.47
C SER A 149 -1.33 20.58 2.12
N THR A 150 -1.16 20.53 3.45
CA THR A 150 -1.41 19.36 4.30
C THR A 150 -2.82 18.84 4.04
N ASN A 151 -2.93 17.63 3.49
CA ASN A 151 -4.21 17.00 3.22
C ASN A 151 -4.33 15.72 4.07
N PRO A 152 -4.91 15.81 5.28
CA PRO A 152 -5.14 14.68 6.15
C PRO A 152 -5.95 13.58 5.46
N VAL A 153 -6.84 13.96 4.54
CA VAL A 153 -7.64 13.00 3.76
C VAL A 153 -6.73 12.17 2.85
N LEU A 154 -5.74 12.78 2.18
CA LEU A 154 -4.75 12.02 1.40
C LEU A 154 -3.93 11.06 2.27
N ALA A 155 -3.57 11.45 3.49
CA ALA A 155 -2.84 10.57 4.41
C ALA A 155 -3.69 9.37 4.86
N ILE A 156 -4.94 9.63 5.26
CA ILE A 156 -5.89 8.57 5.66
C ILE A 156 -6.13 7.61 4.50
N LEU A 157 -6.38 8.12 3.30
CA LEU A 157 -6.61 7.29 2.12
C LEU A 157 -5.35 6.51 1.73
N ALA A 158 -4.15 7.08 1.87
CA ALA A 158 -2.91 6.36 1.64
C ALA A 158 -2.74 5.20 2.64
N ILE A 159 -3.00 5.40 3.94
CA ILE A 159 -2.98 4.33 4.95
C ILE A 159 -3.97 3.22 4.58
N LEU A 160 -5.21 3.60 4.24
CA LEU A 160 -6.24 2.68 3.83
C LEU A 160 -5.84 1.86 2.59
N LEU A 161 -5.18 2.49 1.61
CA LEU A 161 -4.64 1.83 0.42
C LEU A 161 -3.49 0.87 0.75
N ILE A 162 -2.61 1.22 1.69
CA ILE A 162 -1.55 0.32 2.17
C ILE A 162 -2.18 -0.92 2.81
N LEU A 163 -3.19 -0.77 3.66
CA LEU A 163 -3.89 -1.89 4.27
C LEU A 163 -4.65 -2.73 3.23
N ALA A 164 -5.23 -2.06 2.23
CA ALA A 164 -5.98 -2.69 1.16
C ALA A 164 -5.15 -3.19 -0.01
N TRP A 165 -3.81 -3.12 0.03
CA TRP A 165 -2.95 -3.36 -1.14
C TRP A 165 -3.26 -4.65 -1.90
N ARG A 166 -3.57 -5.76 -1.21
CA ARG A 166 -3.93 -7.04 -1.84
C ARG A 166 -5.23 -6.99 -2.63
N ASN A 167 -6.23 -6.24 -2.14
CA ASN A 167 -7.53 -6.10 -2.79
C ASN A 167 -7.51 -4.96 -3.83
N ALA A 168 -6.83 -3.86 -3.49
CA ALA A 168 -6.67 -2.71 -4.35
C ALA A 168 -5.81 -3.02 -5.59
N GLY A 169 -4.81 -3.90 -5.47
CA GLY A 169 -4.01 -4.41 -6.59
C GLY A 169 -4.73 -5.44 -7.47
N TYR A 170 -5.89 -5.96 -7.06
CA TYR A 170 -6.62 -6.98 -7.82
C TYR A 170 -7.11 -6.50 -9.20
N LEU A 171 -7.54 -5.23 -9.28
CA LEU A 171 -7.90 -4.54 -10.55
C LEU A 171 -6.73 -3.70 -11.11
N GLY A 172 -5.48 -3.94 -10.68
CA GLY A 172 -4.29 -3.25 -11.17
C GLY A 172 -3.35 -4.16 -11.96
N LEU A 173 -2.30 -3.57 -12.54
CA LEU A 173 -1.20 -4.31 -13.16
C LEU A 173 -0.48 -5.24 -12.16
N ASP A 174 -0.60 -5.01 -10.85
CA ASP A 174 -0.11 -5.89 -9.78
C ASP A 174 -0.59 -7.33 -9.94
N ARG A 175 -1.78 -7.55 -10.51
CA ARG A 175 -2.29 -8.89 -10.84
C ARG A 175 -1.41 -9.64 -11.85
N TYR A 176 -0.77 -8.92 -12.76
CA TYR A 176 0.09 -9.50 -13.81
C TYR A 176 1.58 -9.48 -13.41
N LEU A 177 2.01 -8.45 -12.67
CA LEU A 177 3.40 -8.31 -12.20
C LEU A 177 3.76 -9.29 -11.07
N LEU A 178 2.87 -9.52 -10.10
CA LEU A 178 3.15 -10.37 -8.94
C LEU A 178 3.33 -11.88 -9.26
N PRO A 179 2.61 -12.51 -10.22
CA PRO A 179 2.95 -13.85 -10.68
C PRO A 179 4.22 -13.87 -11.56
N ALA A 180 4.49 -12.81 -12.33
CA ALA A 180 5.69 -12.71 -13.16
C ALA A 180 6.98 -12.55 -12.33
N LEU A 181 6.89 -11.89 -11.17
CA LEU A 181 7.98 -11.76 -10.19
C LEU A 181 8.16 -13.00 -9.29
N GLY A 182 7.47 -14.11 -9.58
CA GLY A 182 7.78 -15.43 -9.01
C GLY A 182 7.46 -15.57 -7.52
N THR A 183 6.30 -15.11 -7.09
CA THR A 183 5.93 -15.19 -5.67
C THR A 183 5.61 -16.64 -5.23
N PRO A 184 6.33 -17.24 -4.24
CA PRO A 184 6.26 -18.69 -3.94
C PRO A 184 4.93 -19.18 -3.35
N TRP A 185 4.02 -18.28 -2.98
CA TRP A 185 2.80 -18.59 -2.26
C TRP A 185 1.63 -19.00 -3.16
N TRP A 186 1.77 -18.88 -4.48
CA TRP A 186 0.79 -19.41 -5.43
C TRP A 186 1.14 -20.86 -5.79
N ARG A 187 1.07 -21.76 -4.82
CA ARG A 187 0.95 -23.19 -5.12
C ARG A 187 -0.53 -23.50 -5.29
N PRO A 188 -1.03 -23.80 -6.49
CA PRO A 188 -2.35 -24.38 -6.63
C PRO A 188 -2.35 -25.63 -5.76
N ARG A 189 -3.22 -25.66 -4.74
CA ARG A 189 -3.43 -26.86 -3.93
C ARG A 189 -3.98 -27.89 -4.90
N ARG A 190 -3.09 -28.72 -5.48
CA ARG A 190 -3.48 -29.84 -6.33
C ARG A 190 -4.50 -30.63 -5.54
N THR A 191 -5.72 -30.64 -6.05
CA THR A 191 -6.88 -31.23 -5.42
C THR A 191 -6.56 -32.68 -5.07
N ARG A 192 -6.34 -32.95 -3.78
CA ARG A 192 -6.12 -34.31 -3.24
C ARG A 192 -7.39 -35.16 -3.30
N SER A 193 -8.44 -34.75 -4.03
CA SER A 193 -9.68 -35.51 -4.19
C SER A 193 -9.51 -36.72 -5.11
N ARG A 194 -8.68 -36.66 -6.16
CA ARG A 194 -8.55 -37.80 -7.09
C ARG A 194 -7.84 -39.01 -6.49
N ALA A 195 -6.94 -38.83 -5.53
CA ALA A 195 -6.21 -39.95 -4.93
C ALA A 195 -7.07 -40.76 -3.94
N VAL A 196 -7.97 -40.09 -3.21
CA VAL A 196 -8.87 -40.76 -2.26
C VAL A 196 -10.02 -41.45 -3.01
N GLU A 197 -10.54 -40.83 -4.07
CA GLU A 197 -11.58 -41.42 -4.91
C GLU A 197 -11.09 -42.68 -5.64
N ASN A 198 -9.86 -42.68 -6.15
CA ASN A 198 -9.28 -43.86 -6.79
C ASN A 198 -9.04 -45.02 -5.81
N SER A 199 -8.55 -44.76 -4.58
CA SER A 199 -8.34 -45.83 -3.59
C SER A 199 -9.65 -46.44 -3.08
N VAL A 200 -10.72 -45.65 -3.00
CA VAL A 200 -12.06 -46.14 -2.61
C VAL A 200 -12.69 -46.94 -3.74
N ASN A 201 -12.42 -46.59 -4.99
CA ASN A 201 -12.93 -47.34 -6.14
C ASN A 201 -12.17 -48.68 -6.31
N GLU A 202 -10.85 -48.70 -6.15
CA GLU A 202 -10.03 -49.92 -6.22
C GLU A 202 -10.40 -50.93 -5.13
N SER A 203 -10.65 -50.48 -3.90
CA SER A 203 -11.09 -51.35 -2.80
C SER A 203 -12.52 -51.88 -2.99
N ARG A 204 -13.42 -51.12 -3.62
CA ARG A 204 -14.76 -51.59 -4.01
C ARG A 204 -14.71 -52.63 -5.13
N VAL A 205 -13.84 -52.44 -6.13
CA VAL A 205 -13.66 -53.39 -7.23
C VAL A 205 -13.02 -54.69 -6.73
N ALA A 206 -12.02 -54.60 -5.84
CA ALA A 206 -11.41 -55.77 -5.22
C ALA A 206 -12.38 -56.56 -4.32
N GLY A 207 -13.26 -55.87 -3.58
CA GLY A 207 -14.30 -56.51 -2.78
C GLY A 207 -15.41 -57.18 -3.60
N ALA A 208 -15.70 -56.68 -4.80
CA ALA A 208 -16.70 -57.27 -5.70
C ALA A 208 -16.18 -58.48 -6.48
N ALA A 209 -14.87 -58.55 -6.78
CA ALA A 209 -14.25 -59.67 -7.48
C ALA A 209 -14.05 -60.92 -6.59
N GLY A 210 -14.09 -60.77 -5.26
CA GLY A 210 -13.91 -61.87 -4.30
C GLY A 210 -15.17 -62.65 -3.95
N SER A 211 -16.35 -62.30 -4.48
CA SER A 211 -17.63 -62.94 -4.11
C SER A 211 -18.23 -63.86 -5.18
N THR A 212 -17.56 -64.05 -6.31
CA THR A 212 -17.99 -64.99 -7.37
C THR A 212 -16.99 -66.11 -7.53
N GLY A 213 -17.18 -67.21 -6.79
CA GLY A 213 -16.52 -68.48 -7.12
C GLY A 213 -16.31 -69.43 -5.96
N GLU A 214 -17.37 -70.13 -5.53
CA GLU A 214 -17.32 -71.60 -5.46
C GLU A 214 -18.75 -72.17 -5.36
N PRO A 215 -19.25 -72.89 -6.38
CA PRO A 215 -20.41 -73.75 -6.24
C PRO A 215 -19.98 -75.19 -5.92
N ARG A 216 -20.59 -75.71 -4.84
CA ARG A 216 -20.72 -77.10 -4.36
C ARG A 216 -19.68 -77.60 -3.36
#